data_AF-A0A7Y4EQH8-F1
#
_entry.id   AF-A0A7Y4EQH8-F1
#
_cell.length_a   1.000
_cell.length_b   1.000
_cell.length_c   1.000
_cell.angle_alpha   90.00
_cell.angle_beta   90.00
_cell.angle_gamma   90.00
#
_symmetry.space_group_name_H-M   'P 1'
#
loop_
_entity.id
_entity.type
_entity.pdbx_description
1 polymer ?
#
loop_
_entity_poly.entity_id
_entity_poly.type
_entity_poly.pdbx_seq_one_letter_code
_entity_poly.pdbx_strand_id
1 'polypeptide(L)'
;MRKSLLALGLMAAASAPAMAADYSDGDIHKNDYKWMQFNLMAAIDEKGYSESSHDYLEMEFGGRSGAFDLYGYVDVFNLASDPGSDKNGGEKIFMKFAPRMSLDAVTGKDLSFGPVQELYVSTLMEWGGNADVNTQKIGLGSDVMVPWLGKIGLNFYGTYDSNMKDWNGVQVSTNWFKPFFFFENGSFISYQGYIDYQFGMDDQDSGRASSGGAMFNGIYWHSDRFAVGYGLKLYNDVYGFKDGEALPWGHEPESSGAGHYVAVTYKF
;
A
#
# COMPACT_ATOMS: atom_id res chain seq x y z
N MET A 1 -25.06 22.64 18.38
CA MET A 1 -25.05 22.30 16.94
C MET A 1 -23.84 22.99 16.30
N ARG A 2 -23.08 22.31 15.43
CA ARG A 2 -21.71 22.62 14.95
C ARG A 2 -20.53 22.11 15.82
N LYS A 3 -20.45 20.80 16.07
CA LYS A 3 -19.18 20.13 16.42
C LYS A 3 -18.95 18.76 15.74
N SER A 4 -19.87 18.28 14.91
CA SER A 4 -19.83 16.91 14.34
C SER A 4 -19.36 16.83 12.88
N LEU A 5 -18.79 17.89 12.30
CA LEU A 5 -18.34 17.91 10.89
C LEU A 5 -16.82 17.75 10.71
N LEU A 6 -16.04 17.69 11.80
CA LEU A 6 -14.58 17.60 11.73
C LEU A 6 -14.03 16.17 11.71
N ALA A 7 -14.80 15.17 12.15
CA ALA A 7 -14.36 13.77 12.13
C ALA A 7 -14.54 13.09 10.76
N LEU A 8 -15.48 13.58 9.94
CA LEU A 8 -15.68 13.13 8.55
C LEU A 8 -14.62 13.69 7.58
N GLY A 9 -13.84 14.71 7.98
CA GLY A 9 -12.90 15.40 7.10
C GLY A 9 -11.66 14.58 6.72
N LEU A 10 -11.22 13.65 7.57
CA LEU A 10 -9.96 12.92 7.37
C LEU A 10 -10.06 11.78 6.35
N MET A 11 -11.21 11.13 6.26
CA MET A 11 -11.50 10.10 5.23
C MET A 11 -12.11 10.71 3.96
N ALA A 12 -12.66 11.94 4.06
CA ALA A 12 -13.19 12.67 2.92
C ALA A 12 -12.11 13.38 2.09
N ALA A 13 -10.88 13.51 2.58
CA ALA A 13 -9.77 14.13 1.84
C ALA A 13 -9.41 13.40 0.53
N ALA A 14 -9.75 12.10 0.39
CA ALA A 14 -9.63 11.38 -0.88
C ALA A 14 -10.83 11.59 -1.84
N SER A 15 -11.93 12.18 -1.34
CA SER A 15 -13.22 12.29 -2.04
C SER A 15 -13.68 13.73 -2.33
N ALA A 16 -13.03 14.74 -1.74
CA ALA A 16 -13.25 16.13 -2.10
C ALA A 16 -12.65 16.42 -3.50
N PRO A 17 -13.22 17.36 -4.28
CA PRO A 17 -12.55 17.86 -5.46
C PRO A 17 -11.24 18.53 -5.01
N ALA A 18 -10.14 17.81 -5.15
CA ALA A 18 -8.83 18.35 -4.88
C ALA A 18 -8.51 19.36 -5.99
N MET A 19 -8.04 20.54 -5.58
CA MET A 19 -7.42 21.51 -6.48
C MET A 19 -5.93 21.15 -6.62
N ALA A 20 -5.23 21.73 -7.60
CA ALA A 20 -3.77 21.65 -7.66
C ALA A 20 -3.16 22.05 -6.30
N ALA A 21 -2.03 21.44 -5.95
CA ALA A 21 -1.32 21.81 -4.75
C ALA A 21 -0.73 23.22 -4.91
N ASP A 22 -1.34 24.21 -4.26
CA ASP A 22 -0.89 25.59 -4.30
C ASP A 22 -0.07 25.89 -3.04
N TYR A 23 1.16 26.38 -3.19
CA TYR A 23 2.03 26.83 -2.08
C TYR A 23 2.48 28.29 -2.26
N SER A 24 1.78 29.07 -3.08
CA SER A 24 2.14 30.45 -3.42
C SER A 24 2.07 31.43 -2.23
N ASP A 25 1.33 31.08 -1.18
CA ASP A 25 1.26 31.81 0.09
C ASP A 25 2.46 31.52 1.03
N GLY A 26 3.34 30.59 0.66
CA GLY A 26 4.50 30.20 1.44
C GLY A 26 4.20 29.26 2.61
N ASP A 27 2.93 28.87 2.82
CA ASP A 27 2.55 27.94 3.89
C ASP A 27 2.48 26.51 3.35
N ILE A 28 3.57 25.78 3.54
CA ILE A 28 3.65 24.36 3.17
C ILE A 28 2.87 23.44 4.13
N HIS A 29 2.45 23.94 5.30
CA HIS A 29 1.82 23.15 6.36
C HIS A 29 0.29 23.23 6.38
N LYS A 30 -0.32 24.03 5.49
CA LYS A 30 -1.78 24.23 5.45
C LYS A 30 -2.59 22.96 5.15
N ASN A 31 -1.95 21.92 4.61
CA ASN A 31 -2.55 20.64 4.26
C ASN A 31 -2.07 19.50 5.18
N ASP A 32 -1.52 19.81 6.35
CA ASP A 32 -1.02 18.80 7.28
C ASP A 32 -2.16 17.96 7.87
N TYR A 33 -1.95 16.65 7.91
CA TYR A 33 -2.86 15.71 8.54
C TYR A 33 -2.09 14.48 9.00
N LYS A 34 -2.69 13.70 9.90
CA LYS A 34 -2.16 12.41 10.32
C LYS A 34 -3.29 11.50 10.74
N TRP A 35 -3.07 10.20 10.58
CA TRP A 35 -3.96 9.16 11.03
C TRP A 35 -3.16 7.92 11.40
N MET A 36 -3.78 7.10 12.25
CA MET A 36 -3.23 5.83 12.68
C MET A 36 -4.40 4.89 13.00
N GLN A 37 -4.23 3.62 12.68
CA GLN A 37 -5.18 2.58 13.00
C GLN A 37 -4.47 1.27 13.30
N PHE A 38 -5.21 0.37 13.93
CA PHE A 38 -4.80 -1.03 14.08
C PHE A 38 -5.82 -1.91 13.38
N ASN A 39 -5.33 -2.89 12.63
CA ASN A 39 -6.12 -3.87 11.92
C ASN A 39 -5.79 -5.26 12.48
N LEU A 40 -6.80 -6.00 12.92
CA LEU A 40 -6.68 -7.45 13.09
C LEU A 40 -7.08 -8.09 11.76
N MET A 41 -6.16 -8.80 11.14
CA MET A 41 -6.31 -9.31 9.79
C MET A 41 -6.14 -10.83 9.75
N ALA A 42 -6.84 -11.44 8.79
CA ALA A 42 -6.62 -12.82 8.39
C ALA A 42 -6.39 -12.83 6.87
N ALA A 43 -5.28 -13.45 6.45
CA ALA A 43 -4.98 -13.78 5.07
C ALA A 43 -5.30 -15.27 4.84
N ILE A 44 -5.96 -15.58 3.73
CA ILE A 44 -6.34 -16.92 3.32
C ILE A 44 -5.87 -17.10 1.88
N ASP A 45 -5.17 -18.19 1.60
CA ASP A 45 -4.59 -18.51 0.28
C ASP A 45 -3.68 -17.39 -0.26
N GLU A 46 -2.90 -16.73 0.62
CA GLU A 46 -1.89 -15.76 0.19
C GLU A 46 -0.85 -16.44 -0.70
N LYS A 47 -0.52 -15.80 -1.82
CA LYS A 47 0.44 -16.30 -2.81
C LYS A 47 1.83 -15.70 -2.62
N GLY A 48 2.86 -16.44 -3.03
CA GLY A 48 4.25 -16.05 -2.90
C GLY A 48 5.22 -17.19 -3.20
N TYR A 49 6.23 -17.34 -2.33
CA TYR A 49 7.11 -18.51 -2.39
C TYR A 49 6.34 -19.80 -2.11
N SER A 50 5.39 -19.78 -1.18
CA SER A 50 4.44 -20.87 -0.92
C SER A 50 3.09 -20.26 -0.59
N GLU A 51 2.01 -21.02 -0.79
CA GLU A 51 0.70 -20.59 -0.30
C GLU A 51 0.71 -20.53 1.23
N SER A 52 0.07 -19.49 1.79
CA SER A 52 0.04 -19.23 3.23
C SER A 52 -1.34 -18.75 3.68
N SER A 53 -1.74 -19.13 4.89
CA SER A 53 -2.97 -18.67 5.54
C SER A 53 -2.67 -18.38 7.00
N HIS A 54 -2.79 -17.11 7.39
CA HIS A 54 -2.30 -16.63 8.69
C HIS A 54 -3.08 -15.42 9.19
N ASP A 55 -2.99 -15.20 10.51
CA ASP A 55 -3.45 -13.99 11.16
C ASP A 55 -2.29 -13.04 11.47
N TYR A 56 -2.64 -11.75 11.58
CA TYR A 56 -1.68 -10.73 11.95
C TYR A 56 -2.34 -9.48 12.52
N LEU A 57 -1.59 -8.77 13.36
CA LEU A 57 -1.91 -7.42 13.77
C LEU A 57 -1.13 -6.46 12.90
N GLU A 58 -1.81 -5.56 12.22
CA GLU A 58 -1.20 -4.49 11.44
C GLU A 58 -1.39 -3.16 12.17
N MET A 59 -0.30 -2.42 12.37
CA MET A 59 -0.34 -1.00 12.70
C MET A 59 -0.17 -0.22 11.39
N GLU A 60 -1.23 0.43 10.94
CA GLU A 60 -1.25 1.20 9.70
C GLU A 60 -1.34 2.70 10.02
N PHE A 61 -0.55 3.51 9.33
CA PHE A 61 -0.47 4.94 9.59
C PHE A 61 -0.16 5.74 8.32
N GLY A 62 -0.49 7.02 8.38
CA GLY A 62 -0.14 7.93 7.31
C GLY A 62 -0.43 9.37 7.67
N GLY A 63 -0.06 10.26 6.76
CA GLY A 63 -0.22 11.68 6.97
C GLY A 63 0.63 12.53 6.05
N ARG A 64 0.43 13.83 6.17
CA ARG A 64 1.23 14.85 5.52
C ARG A 64 1.75 15.85 6.55
N SER A 65 3.00 16.25 6.39
CA SER A 65 3.64 17.32 7.14
C SER A 65 4.53 18.14 6.20
N GLY A 66 4.10 19.34 5.85
CA GLY A 66 4.83 20.22 4.94
C GLY A 66 4.96 19.59 3.54
N ALA A 67 6.22 19.46 3.11
CA ALA A 67 6.57 18.84 1.84
C ALA A 67 6.52 17.30 1.86
N PHE A 68 6.32 16.65 3.01
CA PHE A 68 6.38 15.19 3.12
C PHE A 68 5.01 14.56 3.32
N ASP A 69 4.70 13.58 2.47
CA ASP A 69 3.57 12.67 2.59
C ASP A 69 4.10 11.28 2.99
N LEU A 70 3.33 10.56 3.80
CA LEU A 70 3.73 9.28 4.36
C LEU A 70 2.54 8.32 4.36
N TYR A 71 2.81 7.11 3.89
CA TYR A 71 2.03 5.93 4.17
C TYR A 71 2.95 4.85 4.74
N GLY A 72 2.47 4.07 5.69
CA GLY A 72 3.23 2.91 6.14
C GLY A 72 2.42 1.96 7.01
N TYR A 73 2.90 0.74 7.10
CA TYR A 73 2.38 -0.25 8.02
C TYR A 73 3.46 -1.17 8.59
N VAL A 74 3.11 -1.78 9.72
CA VAL A 74 3.91 -2.79 10.42
C VAL A 74 2.99 -3.95 10.78
N ASP A 75 3.28 -5.13 10.26
CA ASP A 75 2.60 -6.38 10.56
C ASP A 75 3.32 -7.14 11.66
N VAL A 76 2.55 -7.78 12.53
CA VAL A 76 3.04 -8.73 13.53
C VAL A 76 2.29 -10.05 13.38
N PHE A 77 3.00 -11.08 12.97
CA PHE A 77 2.47 -12.41 12.72
C PHE A 77 2.44 -13.28 13.98
N ASN A 78 1.56 -14.29 13.96
CA ASN A 78 1.43 -15.32 15.00
C ASN A 78 1.34 -14.73 16.41
N LEU A 79 0.33 -13.87 16.62
CA LEU A 79 0.14 -13.12 17.88
C LEU A 79 -0.05 -14.05 19.08
N ALA A 80 -0.78 -15.16 18.87
CA ALA A 80 -1.07 -16.15 19.91
C ALA A 80 0.11 -17.09 20.20
N SER A 81 1.20 -17.00 19.43
CA SER A 81 2.30 -17.98 19.46
C SER A 81 1.79 -19.42 19.28
N ASP A 82 0.83 -19.58 18.38
CA ASP A 82 0.25 -20.87 18.02
C ASP A 82 1.31 -21.70 17.29
N PRO A 83 1.69 -22.89 17.79
CA PRO A 83 2.62 -23.77 17.11
C PRO A 83 2.09 -24.30 15.77
N GLY A 84 0.77 -24.25 15.55
CA GLY A 84 0.11 -24.63 14.30
C GLY A 84 0.05 -23.52 13.24
N SER A 85 0.48 -22.30 13.55
CA SER A 85 0.59 -21.22 12.55
C SER A 85 1.70 -21.55 11.55
N ASP A 86 1.45 -21.27 10.27
CA ASP A 86 2.45 -21.28 9.19
C ASP A 86 3.59 -20.26 9.38
N LYS A 87 3.38 -19.22 10.19
CA LYS A 87 4.39 -18.26 10.65
C LYS A 87 5.11 -18.72 11.94
N ASN A 88 4.83 -19.92 12.47
CA ASN A 88 5.57 -20.47 13.61
C ASN A 88 7.04 -20.76 13.24
N GLY A 89 7.97 -20.12 13.95
CA GLY A 89 9.40 -20.19 13.62
C GLY A 89 9.81 -19.40 12.37
N GLY A 90 8.86 -18.72 11.73
CA GLY A 90 9.08 -17.83 10.59
C GLY A 90 9.33 -16.38 11.00
N GLU A 91 9.27 -15.48 10.01
CA GLU A 91 9.33 -14.04 10.26
C GLU A 91 8.17 -13.58 11.16
N LYS A 92 8.49 -12.75 12.16
CA LYS A 92 7.48 -12.24 13.10
C LYS A 92 6.95 -10.85 12.72
N ILE A 93 7.70 -10.13 11.90
CA ILE A 93 7.43 -8.74 11.55
C ILE A 93 7.64 -8.54 10.06
N PHE A 94 6.74 -7.80 9.44
CA PHE A 94 6.93 -7.21 8.12
C PHE A 94 6.62 -5.71 8.20
N MET A 95 7.35 -4.89 7.46
CA MET A 95 7.17 -3.44 7.46
C MET A 95 7.28 -2.89 6.03
N LYS A 96 6.36 -2.00 5.68
CA LYS A 96 6.41 -1.24 4.41
C LYS A 96 6.20 0.24 4.69
N PHE A 97 7.15 1.08 4.29
CA PHE A 97 7.03 2.54 4.38
C PHE A 97 7.16 3.17 2.99
N ALA A 98 6.31 4.14 2.69
CA ALA A 98 6.24 4.84 1.41
C ALA A 98 6.27 6.37 1.58
N PRO A 99 7.39 6.96 2.07
CA PRO A 99 7.50 8.42 2.13
C PRO A 99 7.63 9.03 0.73
N ARG A 100 6.96 10.15 0.53
CA ARG A 100 7.00 10.96 -0.70
C ARG A 100 7.30 12.41 -0.34
N MET A 101 8.17 13.05 -1.12
CA MET A 101 8.52 14.46 -0.96
C MET A 101 7.96 15.26 -2.14
N SER A 102 7.04 16.18 -1.87
CA SER A 102 6.40 17.06 -2.84
C SER A 102 7.42 18.00 -3.48
N LEU A 103 7.52 17.92 -4.81
CA LEU A 103 8.31 18.84 -5.61
C LEU A 103 7.66 20.22 -5.67
N ASP A 104 6.33 20.28 -5.69
CA ASP A 104 5.56 21.53 -5.67
C ASP A 104 5.86 22.33 -4.39
N ALA A 105 5.82 21.67 -3.22
CA ALA A 105 6.11 22.30 -1.93
C ALA A 105 7.58 22.72 -1.81
N VAL A 106 8.52 21.88 -2.27
CA VAL A 106 9.96 22.19 -2.20
C VAL A 106 10.34 23.33 -3.14
N THR A 107 9.71 23.41 -4.31
CA THR A 107 10.04 24.43 -5.33
C THR A 107 9.20 25.71 -5.19
N GLY A 108 8.08 25.66 -4.45
CA GLY A 108 7.10 26.74 -4.37
C GLY A 108 6.39 27.01 -5.70
N LYS A 109 6.39 26.03 -6.62
CA LYS A 109 5.77 26.15 -7.95
C LYS A 109 4.63 25.15 -8.08
N ASP A 110 3.56 25.59 -8.73
CA ASP A 110 2.51 24.71 -9.20
C ASP A 110 3.05 23.90 -10.40
N LEU A 111 3.20 22.59 -10.20
CA LEU A 111 3.64 21.63 -11.22
C LEU A 111 2.49 20.79 -11.76
N SER A 112 1.24 21.15 -11.47
CA SER A 112 0.05 20.43 -11.94
C SER A 112 -0.12 20.54 -13.46
N PHE A 113 -0.68 19.47 -14.06
CA PHE A 113 -1.05 19.44 -15.48
C PHE A 113 -2.14 18.40 -15.74
N GLY A 114 -3.22 18.84 -16.39
CA GLY A 114 -4.35 17.96 -16.68
C GLY A 114 -4.91 17.31 -15.39
N PRO A 115 -4.99 15.96 -15.30
CA PRO A 115 -5.45 15.29 -14.10
C PRO A 115 -4.39 15.18 -12.99
N VAL A 116 -3.12 15.52 -13.26
CA VAL A 116 -2.03 15.46 -12.27
C VAL A 116 -2.06 16.71 -11.40
N GLN A 117 -2.13 16.53 -10.08
CA GLN A 117 -2.34 17.61 -9.12
C GLN A 117 -1.09 18.03 -8.36
N GLU A 118 -0.15 17.10 -8.18
CA GLU A 118 1.08 17.31 -7.43
C GLU A 118 2.10 16.25 -7.84
N LEU A 119 3.39 16.61 -7.87
CA LEU A 119 4.50 15.73 -8.21
C LEU A 119 5.41 15.48 -7.01
N TYR A 120 6.03 14.31 -6.98
CA TYR A 120 6.81 13.86 -5.83
C TYR A 120 8.10 13.16 -6.25
N VAL A 121 9.16 13.32 -5.44
CA VAL A 121 10.16 12.26 -5.29
C VAL A 121 9.55 11.21 -4.37
N SER A 122 9.38 10.00 -4.88
CA SER A 122 8.68 8.94 -4.15
C SER A 122 9.64 7.82 -3.79
N THR A 123 9.45 7.26 -2.60
CA THR A 123 10.21 6.10 -2.13
C THR A 123 9.28 5.01 -1.61
N LEU A 124 9.76 3.78 -1.62
CA LEU A 124 9.10 2.63 -1.00
C LEU A 124 10.18 1.75 -0.39
N MET A 125 10.02 1.35 0.86
CA MET A 125 10.95 0.45 1.53
C MET A 125 10.18 -0.70 2.15
N GLU A 126 10.70 -1.91 2.01
CA GLU A 126 10.09 -3.13 2.52
C GLU A 126 11.13 -3.93 3.32
N TRP A 127 10.76 -4.37 4.52
CA TRP A 127 11.62 -5.13 5.42
C TRP A 127 10.88 -6.29 6.08
N GLY A 128 11.46 -7.48 6.00
CA GLY A 128 11.04 -8.67 6.74
C GLY A 128 11.91 -8.91 7.98
N GLY A 129 11.34 -9.58 8.98
CA GLY A 129 12.00 -9.82 10.27
C GLY A 129 13.23 -10.74 10.21
N ASN A 130 13.37 -11.54 9.15
CA ASN A 130 14.49 -12.47 8.93
C ASN A 130 15.43 -12.04 7.79
N ALA A 131 15.35 -10.78 7.36
CA ALA A 131 16.12 -10.18 6.26
C ALA A 131 15.84 -10.71 4.85
N ASP A 132 14.91 -11.66 4.65
CA ASP A 132 14.56 -12.18 3.32
C ASP A 132 13.98 -11.07 2.43
N VAL A 133 13.07 -10.25 2.99
CA VAL A 133 12.60 -9.02 2.34
C VAL A 133 13.44 -7.85 2.82
N ASN A 134 14.15 -7.20 1.89
CA ASN A 134 14.95 -6.02 2.14
C ASN A 134 15.13 -5.22 0.86
N THR A 135 14.13 -4.41 0.52
CA THR A 135 14.11 -3.64 -0.75
C THR A 135 13.98 -2.14 -0.47
N GLN A 136 14.59 -1.34 -1.34
CA GLN A 136 14.42 0.10 -1.36
C GLN A 136 14.15 0.54 -2.78
N LYS A 137 13.12 1.35 -2.96
CA LYS A 137 12.68 1.84 -4.24
C LYS A 137 12.66 3.36 -4.21
N ILE A 138 13.05 3.96 -5.32
CA ILE A 138 13.08 5.41 -5.48
C ILE A 138 12.67 5.78 -6.91
N GLY A 139 11.92 6.87 -7.05
CA GLY A 139 11.55 7.39 -8.35
C GLY A 139 10.59 8.57 -8.26
N LEU A 140 9.68 8.64 -9.22
CA LEU A 140 8.72 9.73 -9.37
C LEU A 140 7.34 9.27 -8.91
N GLY A 141 6.62 10.15 -8.23
CA GLY A 141 5.22 9.94 -7.92
C GLY A 141 4.36 11.14 -8.25
N SER A 142 3.07 10.90 -8.23
CA SER A 142 2.06 11.89 -8.55
C SER A 142 0.78 11.59 -7.79
N ASP A 143 0.02 12.65 -7.52
CA ASP A 143 -1.39 12.55 -7.20
C ASP A 143 -2.20 12.82 -8.47
N VAL A 144 -3.07 11.89 -8.86
CA VAL A 144 -3.81 11.93 -10.14
C VAL A 144 -5.30 11.81 -9.89
N MET A 145 -6.09 12.66 -10.54
CA MET A 145 -7.55 12.57 -10.54
C MET A 145 -8.03 11.57 -11.58
N VAL A 146 -8.65 10.49 -11.10
CA VAL A 146 -9.24 9.46 -11.95
C VAL A 146 -10.77 9.52 -11.87
N PRO A 147 -11.48 9.49 -13.01
CA PRO A 147 -12.94 9.45 -13.03
C PRO A 147 -13.48 8.37 -12.10
N TRP A 148 -14.52 8.74 -11.34
CA TRP A 148 -15.16 7.94 -10.30
C TRP A 148 -14.30 7.65 -9.05
N LEU A 149 -13.04 7.22 -9.21
CA LEU A 149 -12.14 6.89 -8.09
C LEU A 149 -11.76 8.10 -7.23
N GLY A 150 -11.66 9.29 -7.83
CA GLY A 150 -11.14 10.47 -7.15
C GLY A 150 -9.62 10.51 -7.24
N LYS A 151 -8.97 11.02 -6.19
CA LYS A 151 -7.51 11.16 -6.15
C LYS A 151 -6.85 9.81 -5.87
N ILE A 152 -5.93 9.41 -6.74
CA ILE A 152 -5.07 8.23 -6.56
C ILE A 152 -3.61 8.67 -6.44
N GLY A 153 -2.81 7.93 -5.67
CA GLY A 153 -1.36 7.99 -5.81
C GLY A 153 -0.94 7.14 -7.01
N LEU A 154 -0.05 7.64 -7.86
CA LEU A 154 0.60 6.87 -8.92
C LEU A 154 2.10 7.10 -8.86
N ASN A 155 2.85 6.02 -8.72
CA ASN A 155 4.29 6.06 -8.50
C ASN A 155 5.02 5.09 -9.42
N PHE A 156 6.21 5.50 -9.86
CA PHE A 156 7.11 4.72 -10.68
C PHE A 156 8.50 4.75 -10.08
N TYR A 157 9.07 3.58 -9.81
CA TYR A 157 10.32 3.44 -9.07
C TYR A 157 11.30 2.54 -9.80
N GLY A 158 12.60 2.79 -9.64
CA GLY A 158 13.60 1.74 -9.72
C GLY A 158 13.64 0.95 -8.42
N THR A 159 13.83 -0.37 -8.49
CA THR A 159 13.93 -1.26 -7.34
C THR A 159 15.38 -1.62 -7.07
N TYR A 160 15.89 -1.30 -5.89
CA TYR A 160 17.18 -1.76 -5.39
C TYR A 160 16.94 -2.89 -4.38
N ASP A 161 17.51 -4.06 -4.67
CA ASP A 161 17.51 -5.19 -3.76
C ASP A 161 18.75 -5.08 -2.87
N SER A 162 18.55 -4.79 -1.58
CA SER A 162 19.67 -4.60 -0.65
C SER A 162 20.39 -5.89 -0.29
N ASN A 163 19.73 -7.05 -0.45
CA ASN A 163 20.36 -8.34 -0.20
C ASN A 163 21.34 -8.67 -1.33
N MET A 164 20.93 -8.44 -2.58
CA MET A 164 21.78 -8.58 -3.76
C MET A 164 22.79 -7.43 -3.92
N LYS A 165 22.49 -6.27 -3.31
CA LYS A 165 23.22 -5.00 -3.49
C LYS A 165 23.21 -4.52 -4.94
N ASP A 166 22.12 -4.76 -5.65
CA ASP A 166 21.98 -4.41 -7.06
C ASP A 166 20.57 -3.94 -7.42
N TRP A 167 20.44 -3.27 -8.57
CA TRP A 167 19.15 -2.88 -9.13
C TRP A 167 18.47 -4.09 -9.77
N ASN A 168 17.20 -4.28 -9.47
CA ASN A 168 16.42 -5.42 -9.94
C ASN A 168 15.06 -4.96 -10.49
N GLY A 169 15.09 -4.29 -11.64
CA GLY A 169 13.90 -3.83 -12.34
C GLY A 169 13.26 -2.57 -11.78
N VAL A 170 12.00 -2.38 -12.16
CA VAL A 170 11.19 -1.20 -11.83
C VAL A 170 9.81 -1.61 -11.33
N GLN A 171 9.15 -0.71 -10.58
CA GLN A 171 7.81 -0.93 -10.06
C GLN A 171 6.88 0.24 -10.40
N VAL A 172 5.66 -0.07 -10.82
CA VAL A 172 4.52 0.86 -10.81
C VAL A 172 3.63 0.52 -9.62
N SER A 173 3.31 1.54 -8.81
CA SER A 173 2.37 1.41 -7.70
C SER A 173 1.26 2.44 -7.79
N THR A 174 0.03 2.01 -7.52
CA THR A 174 -1.10 2.92 -7.35
C THR A 174 -2.05 2.46 -6.26
N ASN A 175 -2.81 3.38 -5.68
CA ASN A 175 -3.80 3.11 -4.64
C ASN A 175 -5.06 3.96 -4.82
N TRP A 176 -6.18 3.50 -4.25
CA TRP A 176 -7.44 4.23 -4.27
C TRP A 176 -8.24 3.99 -2.99
N PHE A 177 -9.05 4.97 -2.65
CA PHE A 177 -10.03 4.90 -1.57
C PHE A 177 -11.28 5.69 -1.98
N LYS A 178 -12.38 4.97 -2.22
CA LYS A 178 -13.63 5.55 -2.72
C LYS A 178 -14.83 5.14 -1.87
N PRO A 179 -15.30 6.01 -0.97
CA PRO A 179 -16.65 5.89 -0.42
C PRO A 179 -17.69 5.97 -1.54
N PHE A 180 -18.59 4.99 -1.62
CA PHE A 180 -19.59 4.92 -2.70
C PHE A 180 -21.03 4.66 -2.22
N PHE A 181 -21.21 4.27 -0.95
CA PHE A 181 -22.54 4.12 -0.36
C PHE A 181 -22.54 4.70 1.06
N PHE A 182 -23.50 5.55 1.39
CA PHE A 182 -23.54 6.27 2.67
C PHE A 182 -24.83 5.94 3.42
N PHE A 183 -24.70 5.64 4.72
CA PHE A 183 -25.81 5.36 5.62
C PHE A 183 -26.22 6.63 6.39
N GLU A 184 -27.47 6.67 6.86
CA GLU A 184 -28.00 7.82 7.64
C GLU A 184 -27.24 8.09 8.94
N ASN A 185 -26.61 7.05 9.52
CA ASN A 185 -25.81 7.16 10.74
C ASN A 185 -24.38 7.70 10.51
N GLY A 186 -24.05 8.12 9.29
CA GLY A 186 -22.75 8.65 8.91
C GLY A 186 -21.68 7.61 8.56
N SER A 187 -21.97 6.32 8.75
CA SER A 187 -21.12 5.24 8.24
C SER A 187 -21.23 5.12 6.72
N PHE A 188 -20.28 4.44 6.08
CA PHE A 188 -20.27 4.27 4.62
C PHE A 188 -19.60 2.96 4.20
N ILE A 189 -19.87 2.53 2.97
CA ILE A 189 -19.11 1.48 2.28
C ILE A 189 -18.10 2.16 1.34
N SER A 190 -16.86 1.68 1.38
CA SER A 190 -15.78 2.08 0.48
C SER A 190 -15.37 0.94 -0.44
N TYR A 191 -14.89 1.33 -1.62
CA TYR A 191 -14.03 0.50 -2.46
C TYR A 191 -12.61 1.04 -2.30
N GLN A 192 -11.71 0.21 -1.79
CA GLN A 192 -10.34 0.61 -1.50
C GLN A 192 -9.37 -0.46 -2.00
N GLY A 193 -8.19 -0.05 -2.44
CA GLY A 193 -7.27 -1.01 -3.04
C GLY A 193 -5.97 -0.42 -3.51
N TYR A 194 -5.12 -1.29 -4.03
CA TYR A 194 -3.83 -0.93 -4.59
C TYR A 194 -3.40 -1.91 -5.68
N ILE A 195 -2.45 -1.47 -6.51
CA ILE A 195 -1.68 -2.30 -7.43
C ILE A 195 -0.21 -2.06 -7.13
N ASP A 196 0.56 -3.14 -7.02
CA ASP A 196 2.02 -3.13 -7.09
C ASP A 196 2.43 -4.06 -8.23
N TYR A 197 3.04 -3.51 -9.28
CA TYR A 197 3.44 -4.26 -10.47
C TYR A 197 4.91 -4.01 -10.81
N GLN A 198 5.71 -5.07 -10.81
CA GLN A 198 7.13 -5.03 -11.12
C GLN A 198 7.42 -5.61 -12.50
N PHE A 199 8.41 -5.05 -13.17
CA PHE A 199 8.89 -5.54 -14.46
C PHE A 199 10.36 -5.19 -14.70
N GLY A 200 11.00 -5.92 -15.60
CA GLY A 200 12.44 -5.82 -15.84
C GLY A 200 13.27 -6.41 -14.70
N MET A 201 12.71 -7.34 -13.92
CA MET A 201 13.44 -8.11 -12.92
C MET A 201 14.39 -9.10 -13.61
N ASP A 202 15.48 -9.45 -12.95
CA ASP A 202 16.41 -10.48 -13.41
C ASP A 202 15.73 -11.86 -13.42
N ASP A 203 15.74 -12.52 -14.59
CA ASP A 203 15.10 -13.81 -14.84
C ASP A 203 16.07 -14.87 -15.38
N GLN A 204 17.38 -14.69 -15.13
CA GLN A 204 18.42 -15.62 -15.57
C GLN A 204 18.30 -17.02 -14.94
N ASP A 205 17.82 -17.09 -13.70
CA ASP A 205 17.64 -18.36 -13.00
C ASP A 205 16.31 -19.03 -13.39
N SER A 206 16.31 -20.37 -13.42
CA SER A 206 15.08 -21.14 -13.69
C SER A 206 14.00 -20.82 -12.66
N GLY A 207 12.74 -20.74 -13.09
CA GLY A 207 11.60 -20.41 -12.21
C GLY A 207 11.53 -18.93 -11.80
N ARG A 208 12.41 -18.05 -12.30
CA ARG A 208 12.30 -16.59 -12.13
C ARG A 208 11.48 -15.95 -13.25
N ALA A 209 10.68 -14.94 -12.89
CA ALA A 209 9.88 -14.14 -13.79
C ALA A 209 10.45 -12.72 -13.91
N SER A 210 10.49 -12.18 -15.13
CA SER A 210 10.93 -10.78 -15.37
C SER A 210 9.84 -9.75 -15.09
N SER A 211 8.61 -10.17 -14.82
CA SER A 211 7.50 -9.31 -14.41
C SER A 211 6.51 -10.06 -13.53
N GLY A 212 5.82 -9.33 -12.65
CA GLY A 212 4.81 -9.87 -11.77
C GLY A 212 4.31 -8.82 -10.79
N GLY A 213 3.23 -9.11 -10.07
CA GLY A 213 2.64 -8.15 -9.16
C GLY A 213 1.39 -8.66 -8.45
N ALA A 214 0.79 -7.75 -7.70
CA ALA A 214 -0.45 -8.00 -6.99
C ALA A 214 -1.40 -6.81 -7.10
N MET A 215 -2.70 -7.11 -7.12
CA MET A 215 -3.78 -6.13 -7.07
C MET A 215 -4.74 -6.49 -5.94
N PHE A 216 -4.88 -5.59 -4.98
CA PHE A 216 -5.82 -5.72 -3.87
C PHE A 216 -7.11 -4.95 -4.15
N ASN A 217 -8.25 -5.61 -3.94
CA ASN A 217 -9.60 -5.09 -4.16
C ASN A 217 -10.44 -5.28 -2.89
N GLY A 218 -10.64 -4.21 -2.13
CA GLY A 218 -11.32 -4.21 -0.85
C GLY A 218 -12.69 -3.55 -0.88
N ILE A 219 -13.66 -4.17 -0.20
CA ILE A 219 -14.96 -3.57 0.14
C ILE A 219 -15.09 -3.53 1.65
N TYR A 220 -15.17 -2.31 2.19
CA TYR A 220 -15.10 -2.06 3.62
C TYR A 220 -16.28 -1.22 4.07
N TRP A 221 -16.92 -1.65 5.16
CA TRP A 221 -17.76 -0.76 5.95
C TRP A 221 -16.88 0.07 6.88
N HIS A 222 -17.15 1.37 6.97
CA HIS A 222 -16.45 2.30 7.85
C HIS A 222 -17.42 3.10 8.70
N SER A 223 -17.10 3.24 9.98
CA SER A 223 -17.62 4.25 10.89
C SER A 223 -16.49 5.17 11.38
N ASP A 224 -16.82 6.11 12.28
CA ASP A 224 -15.84 7.01 12.89
C ASP A 224 -14.68 6.27 13.58
N ARG A 225 -14.95 5.13 14.22
CA ARG A 225 -13.97 4.39 15.03
C ARG A 225 -13.61 3.02 14.52
N PHE A 226 -14.44 2.44 13.66
CA PHE A 226 -14.24 1.08 13.19
C PHE A 226 -14.25 1.00 11.67
N ALA A 227 -13.59 -0.03 11.16
CA ALA A 227 -13.87 -0.56 9.82
C ALA A 227 -13.94 -2.08 9.89
N VAL A 228 -14.76 -2.67 9.02
CA VAL A 228 -14.79 -4.12 8.80
C VAL A 228 -14.89 -4.35 7.31
N GLY A 229 -14.02 -5.19 6.77
CA GLY A 229 -13.99 -5.37 5.33
C GLY A 229 -13.45 -6.71 4.88
N TYR A 230 -13.72 -6.96 3.61
CA TYR A 230 -13.22 -8.09 2.85
C TYR A 230 -12.38 -7.55 1.69
N GLY A 231 -11.27 -8.24 1.43
CA GLY A 231 -10.37 -7.97 0.32
C GLY A 231 -10.12 -9.21 -0.52
N LEU A 232 -10.12 -9.03 -1.84
CA LEU A 232 -9.63 -10.00 -2.81
C LEU A 232 -8.29 -9.48 -3.34
N LYS A 233 -7.21 -10.23 -3.13
CA LYS A 233 -5.91 -9.95 -3.73
C LYS A 233 -5.67 -10.92 -4.89
N LEU A 234 -5.42 -10.36 -6.07
CA LEU A 234 -5.04 -11.11 -7.26
C LEU A 234 -3.53 -11.02 -7.42
N TYR A 235 -2.90 -12.16 -7.69
CA TYR A 235 -1.46 -12.28 -7.84
C TYR A 235 -1.12 -12.82 -9.22
N ASN A 236 -0.03 -12.33 -9.77
CA ASN A 236 0.59 -12.90 -10.94
C ASN A 236 2.11 -12.85 -10.75
N ASP A 237 2.74 -14.02 -10.70
CA ASP A 237 4.18 -14.20 -10.55
C ASP A 237 4.80 -13.27 -9.49
N VAL A 238 4.10 -13.16 -8.35
CA VAL A 238 4.47 -12.21 -7.31
C VAL A 238 5.87 -12.52 -6.78
N TYR A 239 6.62 -11.47 -6.42
CA TYR A 239 8.03 -11.56 -6.00
C TYR A 239 9.00 -12.10 -7.08
N GLY A 240 8.57 -12.13 -8.35
CA GLY A 240 9.43 -12.58 -9.45
C GLY A 240 9.58 -14.10 -9.51
N PHE A 241 8.62 -14.85 -8.97
CA PHE A 241 8.54 -16.30 -9.06
C PHE A 241 7.55 -16.69 -10.16
N LYS A 242 7.97 -17.48 -11.14
CA LYS A 242 7.04 -18.08 -12.10
C LYS A 242 6.21 -19.15 -11.39
N ASP A 243 4.90 -19.05 -11.53
CA ASP A 243 3.98 -19.97 -10.87
C ASP A 243 4.17 -21.42 -11.33
N GLY A 244 4.36 -22.33 -10.39
CA GLY A 244 4.54 -23.76 -10.63
C GLY A 244 5.83 -24.15 -11.36
N GLU A 245 6.76 -23.22 -11.63
CA GLU A 245 8.06 -23.53 -12.22
C GLU A 245 9.13 -23.70 -11.14
N ALA A 246 9.84 -24.83 -11.18
CA ALA A 246 10.86 -25.13 -10.19
C ALA A 246 12.02 -24.12 -10.20
N LEU A 247 12.34 -23.62 -9.01
CA LEU A 247 13.53 -22.81 -8.73
C LEU A 247 14.80 -23.67 -8.75
N PRO A 248 16.02 -23.08 -8.78
CA PRO A 248 17.27 -23.83 -8.87
C PRO A 248 17.49 -24.86 -7.74
N TRP A 249 16.82 -24.68 -6.60
CA TRP A 249 16.82 -25.60 -5.46
C TRP A 249 15.62 -26.56 -5.41
N GLY A 250 14.82 -26.62 -6.48
CA GLY A 250 13.75 -27.61 -6.70
C GLY A 250 12.40 -27.28 -6.09
N HIS A 251 12.25 -26.15 -5.41
CA HIS A 251 10.95 -25.69 -4.90
C HIS A 251 10.10 -25.12 -6.05
N GLU A 252 8.81 -25.48 -6.08
CA GLU A 252 7.82 -24.96 -7.04
C GLU A 252 6.95 -23.90 -6.35
N PRO A 253 7.07 -22.61 -6.71
CA PRO A 253 6.32 -21.54 -6.07
C PRO A 253 4.82 -21.55 -6.41
N GLU A 254 4.01 -21.08 -5.47
CA GLU A 254 2.59 -20.77 -5.67
C GLU A 254 2.41 -19.25 -5.65
N SER A 255 2.76 -18.62 -6.77
CA SER A 255 2.97 -17.17 -6.88
C SER A 255 1.86 -16.46 -7.68
N SER A 256 0.96 -17.21 -8.32
CA SER A 256 -0.20 -16.68 -9.04
C SER A 256 -1.52 -17.20 -8.46
N GLY A 257 -2.59 -16.41 -8.65
CA GLY A 257 -3.94 -16.79 -8.24
C GLY A 257 -4.65 -15.72 -7.43
N ALA A 258 -5.52 -16.16 -6.52
CA ALA A 258 -6.30 -15.29 -5.65
C ALA A 258 -6.06 -15.65 -4.18
N GLY A 259 -5.97 -14.61 -3.35
CA GLY A 259 -5.98 -14.70 -1.90
C GLY A 259 -7.06 -13.79 -1.32
N HIS A 260 -7.52 -14.11 -0.13
CA HIS A 260 -8.63 -13.46 0.55
C HIS A 260 -8.17 -12.85 1.86
N TYR A 261 -8.64 -11.64 2.15
CA TYR A 261 -8.28 -10.91 3.35
C TYR A 261 -9.54 -10.47 4.06
N VAL A 262 -9.58 -10.63 5.38
CA VAL A 262 -10.63 -10.09 6.23
C VAL A 262 -9.97 -9.24 7.29
N ALA A 263 -10.55 -8.07 7.57
CA ALA A 263 -10.00 -7.12 8.52
C ALA A 263 -11.06 -6.54 9.45
N VAL A 264 -10.68 -6.39 10.72
CA VAL A 264 -11.39 -5.57 11.70
C VAL A 264 -10.44 -4.48 12.19
N THR A 265 -10.85 -3.24 12.01
CA THR A 265 -10.01 -2.05 12.21
C THR A 265 -10.52 -1.20 13.35
N TYR A 266 -9.62 -0.63 14.15
CA TYR A 266 -9.89 0.47 15.07
C TYR A 266 -9.05 1.72 14.72
N LYS A 267 -9.71 2.88 14.62
CA LYS A 267 -9.12 4.16 14.17
C LYS A 267 -8.91 5.13 15.34
N PHE A 268 -7.69 5.67 15.45
CA PHE A 268 -7.28 6.59 16.53
C PHE A 268 -7.59 8.06 16.21
#